data_AF-A0A1G1WFM5-F1
#
_entry.id   AF-A0A1G1WFM5-F1
#
_cell.length_a   1.000
_cell.length_b   1.000
_cell.length_c   1.000
_cell.angle_alpha   90.00
_cell.angle_beta   90.00
_cell.angle_gamma   90.00
#
_symmetry.space_group_name_H-M   'P 1'
#
loop_
_entity.id
_entity.type
_entity.pdbx_description
1 polymer ?
#
loop_
_entity_poly.entity_id
_entity_poly.type
_entity_poly.pdbx_seq_one_letter_code
_entity_poly.pdbx_strand_id
1 'polypeptide(L)'
;MTLRDCRYCEIDGSRHAQILGLRSKKLTHEQIRKELAVSKETVSRHLAVHFGKRTRSESMTKHGFSPRGKRTRFYRIWCGLVLRCKHPDLEIYRNYAGKGIKCEWKSFEEFKDDMHESYVQHVKEFGEKETSIDRINSNGNYSKENCRWATRSEQARNRSTNFTYNGESMREASLRLGGHFSIVRLRIRKGWPVEKAFTTPISSRYRKIGEKLKLNRVQASLEGKNE
;
A
#
# COMPACT_ATOMS: atom_id res chain seq x y z
N MET A 1 39.13 -30.83 4.39
CA MET A 1 37.94 -29.98 4.21
C MET A 1 37.84 -29.08 5.43
N THR A 2 38.24 -27.81 5.32
CA THR A 2 38.36 -26.88 6.46
C THR A 2 36.97 -26.63 7.06
N LEU A 3 36.73 -27.17 8.25
CA LEU A 3 35.51 -26.95 9.03
C LEU A 3 35.46 -25.46 9.38
N ARG A 4 34.57 -24.71 8.74
CA ARG A 4 34.45 -23.25 8.95
C ARG A 4 34.15 -22.98 10.42
N ASP A 5 34.91 -22.07 11.01
CA ASP A 5 34.66 -21.59 12.37
C ASP A 5 33.23 -21.04 12.51
N CYS A 6 32.58 -21.40 13.60
CA CYS A 6 31.30 -20.83 13.98
C CYS A 6 31.55 -19.37 14.38
N ARG A 7 31.35 -18.43 13.44
CA ARG A 7 31.45 -16.96 13.66
C ARG A 7 30.60 -16.42 14.83
N TYR A 8 29.71 -17.24 15.39
CA TYR A 8 28.80 -16.89 16.47
C TYR A 8 29.24 -17.38 17.85
N CYS A 9 30.22 -18.29 17.93
CA CYS A 9 30.48 -19.00 19.19
C CYS A 9 31.95 -19.07 19.62
N GLU A 10 32.90 -18.46 18.90
CA GLU A 10 34.34 -18.42 19.26
C GLU A 10 34.95 -19.80 19.52
N ILE A 11 34.40 -20.82 18.88
CA ILE A 11 34.83 -22.22 18.96
C ILE A 11 35.29 -22.62 17.56
N ASP A 12 36.48 -23.20 17.47
CA ASP A 12 37.02 -23.73 16.22
C ASP A 12 36.08 -24.78 15.59
N GLY A 13 36.12 -24.91 14.27
CA GLY A 13 35.25 -25.83 13.54
C GLY A 13 35.30 -27.30 14.00
N SER A 14 36.41 -27.73 14.63
CA SER A 14 36.58 -29.10 15.17
C SER A 14 35.71 -29.31 16.41
N ARG A 15 35.78 -28.38 17.37
CA ARG A 15 34.98 -28.42 18.60
C ARG A 15 33.49 -28.22 18.34
N HIS A 16 33.10 -27.45 17.32
CA HIS A 16 31.70 -27.35 16.89
C HIS A 16 31.11 -28.73 16.56
N ALA A 17 31.79 -29.52 15.73
CA ALA A 17 31.32 -30.86 15.34
C ALA A 17 31.28 -31.82 16.55
N GLN A 18 32.24 -31.72 17.46
CA GLN A 18 32.29 -32.52 18.67
C GLN A 18 31.10 -32.23 19.60
N ILE A 19 30.76 -30.95 19.85
CA ILE A 19 29.61 -30.60 20.69
C ILE A 19 28.29 -31.15 20.12
N LEU A 20 28.09 -31.06 18.80
CA LEU A 20 26.92 -31.63 18.13
C LEU A 20 26.86 -33.15 18.25
N GLY A 21 28.00 -33.84 18.10
CA GLY A 21 28.11 -35.30 18.22
C GLY A 21 27.90 -35.81 19.65
N LEU A 22 28.33 -35.07 20.67
CA LEU A 22 28.07 -35.44 22.07
C LEU A 22 26.61 -35.20 22.46
N ARG A 23 25.97 -34.17 21.90
CA ARG A 23 24.55 -33.92 22.09
C ARG A 23 23.68 -35.01 21.46
N SER A 24 24.04 -35.54 20.28
CA SER A 24 23.27 -36.63 19.66
C SER A 24 23.29 -37.91 20.50
N LYS A 25 24.33 -38.10 21.31
CA LYS A 25 24.44 -39.13 22.35
C LYS A 25 23.69 -38.80 23.65
N LYS A 26 22.91 -37.71 23.68
CA LYS A 26 22.09 -37.22 24.81
C LYS A 26 22.89 -36.88 26.08
N LEU A 27 24.17 -36.49 25.94
CA LEU A 27 24.94 -36.01 27.08
C LEU A 27 24.39 -34.67 27.60
N THR A 28 24.45 -34.51 28.92
CA THR A 28 24.13 -33.25 29.62
C THR A 28 25.19 -32.18 29.34
N HIS A 29 24.83 -30.92 29.56
CA HIS A 29 25.77 -29.80 29.36
C HIS A 29 27.04 -29.95 30.21
N GLU A 30 26.91 -30.48 31.43
CA GLU A 30 28.04 -30.71 32.34
C GLU A 30 28.97 -31.81 31.82
N GLN A 31 28.42 -32.89 31.26
CA GLN A 31 29.20 -33.96 30.64
C GLN A 31 29.95 -33.46 29.41
N ILE A 32 29.28 -32.70 28.53
CA ILE A 32 29.90 -32.11 27.32
C ILE A 32 31.05 -31.17 27.71
N ARG A 33 30.86 -30.32 28.74
CA ARG A 33 31.90 -29.43 29.25
C ARG A 33 33.12 -30.20 29.73
N LYS A 34 32.91 -31.27 30.51
CA LYS A 34 33.99 -32.08 31.08
C LYS A 34 34.76 -32.81 29.99
N GLU A 35 34.06 -33.36 29.00
CA GLU A 35 34.66 -34.12 27.90
C GLU A 35 35.48 -33.25 26.94
N LEU A 36 35.06 -31.99 26.72
CA LEU A 36 35.74 -31.08 25.80
C LEU A 36 36.67 -30.06 26.50
N ALA A 37 36.79 -30.15 27.83
CA ALA A 37 37.57 -29.23 28.66
C ALA A 37 37.27 -27.73 28.36
N VAL A 38 36.00 -27.39 28.16
CA VAL A 38 35.55 -26.01 27.86
C VAL A 38 34.72 -25.42 28.99
N SER A 39 34.57 -24.09 29.02
CA SER A 39 33.72 -23.43 30.01
C SER A 39 32.24 -23.79 29.84
N LYS A 40 31.47 -23.73 30.93
CA LYS A 40 30.02 -23.98 30.91
C LYS A 40 29.29 -22.95 30.04
N GLU A 41 29.78 -21.73 30.02
CA GLU A 41 29.31 -20.60 29.23
C GLU A 41 29.53 -20.85 27.73
N THR A 42 30.63 -21.50 27.36
CA THR A 42 30.96 -21.87 25.98
C THR A 42 29.96 -22.89 25.42
N VAL A 43 29.67 -23.95 26.18
CA VAL A 43 28.65 -24.95 25.82
C VAL A 43 27.26 -24.30 25.74
N SER A 44 26.92 -23.45 26.72
CA SER A 44 25.62 -22.78 26.78
C SER A 44 25.39 -21.82 25.60
N ARG A 45 26.38 -20.98 25.24
CA ARG A 45 26.32 -20.09 24.06
C ARG A 45 26.14 -20.88 22.77
N HIS A 46 26.95 -21.92 22.57
CA HIS A 46 26.87 -22.74 21.35
C HIS A 46 25.51 -23.43 21.22
N LEU A 47 25.00 -24.04 22.29
CA LEU A 47 23.70 -24.71 22.26
C LEU A 47 22.54 -23.72 22.10
N ALA A 48 22.65 -22.49 22.60
CA ALA A 48 21.68 -21.43 22.36
C ALA A 48 21.65 -20.99 20.88
N VAL A 49 22.81 -20.88 20.23
CA VAL A 49 22.90 -20.52 18.81
C VAL A 49 22.32 -21.61 17.90
N HIS A 50 22.63 -22.89 18.18
CA HIS A 50 22.25 -24.00 17.28
C HIS A 50 20.91 -24.64 17.62
N PHE A 51 20.48 -24.56 18.88
CA PHE A 51 19.30 -25.26 19.38
C PHE A 51 18.45 -24.42 20.35
N GLY A 52 18.82 -23.15 20.58
CA GLY A 52 17.93 -22.22 21.26
C GLY A 52 16.65 -22.13 20.44
N LYS A 53 15.52 -22.48 21.06
CA LYS A 53 14.22 -22.17 20.49
C LYS A 53 14.20 -20.65 20.37
N ARG A 54 14.24 -20.11 19.15
CA ARG A 54 13.88 -18.70 18.91
C ARG A 54 12.56 -18.49 19.65
N THR A 55 12.56 -17.58 20.62
CA THR A 55 11.33 -17.32 21.35
C THR A 55 10.32 -16.79 20.32
N ARG A 56 9.06 -17.20 20.44
CA ARG A 56 7.99 -16.77 19.53
C ARG A 56 7.96 -15.23 19.39
N SER A 57 8.42 -14.50 20.42
CA SER A 57 8.50 -13.03 20.43
C SER A 57 9.51 -12.43 19.46
N GLU A 58 10.66 -13.07 19.20
CA GLU A 58 11.64 -12.55 18.21
C GLU A 58 11.13 -12.69 16.77
N SER A 59 10.18 -13.62 16.54
CA SER A 59 9.52 -13.87 15.26
C SER A 59 8.17 -13.14 15.10
N MET A 60 7.68 -12.46 16.14
CA MET A 60 6.43 -11.71 16.09
C MET A 60 6.66 -10.31 15.52
N THR A 61 6.31 -10.14 14.25
CA THR A 61 6.19 -8.89 13.46
C THR A 61 6.46 -7.59 14.24
N LYS A 62 7.60 -6.96 13.90
CA LYS A 62 8.21 -5.72 14.44
C LYS A 62 7.28 -4.52 14.69
N HIS A 63 6.06 -4.51 14.17
CA HIS A 63 5.24 -3.30 14.08
C HIS A 63 3.99 -3.28 14.98
N GLY A 64 3.65 -4.34 15.72
CA GLY A 64 2.49 -4.35 16.63
C GLY A 64 1.12 -4.43 15.96
N PHE A 65 1.03 -4.31 14.64
CA PHE A 65 -0.23 -4.40 13.87
C PHE A 65 -0.61 -5.83 13.42
N SER A 66 -0.11 -6.85 14.12
CA SER A 66 -0.56 -8.24 13.96
C SER A 66 -0.69 -8.95 15.31
N PRO A 67 -1.45 -8.38 16.27
CA PRO A 67 -1.58 -8.96 17.60
C PRO A 67 -2.17 -10.37 17.51
N ARG A 68 -1.52 -11.33 18.16
CA ARG A 68 -1.95 -12.75 18.22
C ARG A 68 -2.19 -13.37 16.84
N GLY A 69 -1.43 -12.94 15.82
CA GLY A 69 -1.55 -13.44 14.45
C GLY A 69 -2.71 -12.85 13.64
N LYS A 70 -3.52 -11.95 14.23
CA LYS A 70 -4.59 -11.25 13.51
C LYS A 70 -4.07 -9.91 13.02
N ARG A 71 -3.98 -9.74 11.69
CA ARG A 71 -3.58 -8.46 11.07
C ARG A 71 -4.66 -7.40 11.33
N THR A 72 -4.26 -6.23 11.80
CA THR A 72 -5.18 -5.09 11.90
C THR A 72 -5.61 -4.62 10.52
N ARG A 73 -6.70 -3.86 10.45
CA ARG A 73 -7.16 -3.29 9.18
C ARG A 73 -6.13 -2.35 8.55
N PHE A 74 -5.49 -1.49 9.34
CA PHE A 74 -4.41 -0.62 8.88
C PHE A 74 -3.27 -1.39 8.19
N TYR A 75 -2.81 -2.49 8.81
CA TYR A 75 -1.77 -3.31 8.20
C TYR A 75 -2.24 -4.08 6.96
N ARG A 76 -3.50 -4.53 6.93
CA ARG A 76 -4.10 -5.12 5.73
C ARG A 76 -4.15 -4.13 4.56
N ILE A 77 -4.43 -2.86 4.83
CA ILE A 77 -4.42 -1.79 3.82
C ILE A 77 -3.02 -1.63 3.24
N TRP A 78 -1.99 -1.55 4.09
CA TRP A 78 -0.59 -1.55 3.65
C TRP A 78 -0.24 -2.75 2.77
N CYS A 79 -0.55 -3.98 3.21
CA CYS A 79 -0.32 -5.18 2.41
C CYS A 79 -1.00 -5.09 1.04
N GLY A 80 -2.23 -4.58 0.98
CA GLY A 80 -2.94 -4.36 -0.28
C GLY A 80 -2.24 -3.34 -1.20
N LEU A 81 -1.66 -2.29 -0.63
CA LEU A 81 -0.92 -1.27 -1.35
C LEU A 81 0.38 -1.83 -1.95
N VAL A 82 1.10 -2.65 -1.17
CA VAL A 82 2.29 -3.39 -1.65
C VAL A 82 1.95 -4.33 -2.80
N LEU A 83 0.84 -5.08 -2.69
CA LEU A 83 0.36 -5.99 -3.76
C LEU A 83 0.10 -5.25 -5.08
N ARG A 84 -0.51 -4.06 -5.01
CA ARG A 84 -0.78 -3.22 -6.20
C ARG A 84 0.49 -2.77 -6.92
N CYS A 85 1.62 -2.64 -6.21
CA CYS A 85 2.82 -2.00 -6.73
C CYS A 85 4.00 -2.94 -7.00
N LYS A 86 4.10 -4.09 -6.33
CA LYS A 86 5.32 -4.93 -6.36
C LYS A 86 5.18 -6.30 -7.02
N HIS A 87 3.96 -6.76 -7.30
CA HIS A 87 3.72 -8.14 -7.74
C HIS A 87 3.18 -8.21 -9.19
N PRO A 88 4.06 -8.21 -10.21
CA PRO A 88 3.65 -8.13 -11.63
C PRO A 88 2.73 -9.25 -12.09
N ASP A 89 2.82 -10.42 -11.46
CA ASP A 89 2.05 -11.61 -11.82
C ASP A 89 0.56 -11.52 -11.44
N LEU A 90 0.20 -10.58 -10.57
CA LEU A 90 -1.17 -10.40 -10.14
C LEU A 90 -1.94 -9.49 -11.09
N GLU A 91 -3.19 -9.83 -11.40
CA GLU A 91 -4.05 -8.99 -12.25
C GLU A 91 -4.17 -7.55 -11.73
N ILE A 92 -4.20 -7.39 -10.41
CA ILE A 92 -4.25 -6.08 -9.77
C ILE A 92 -3.07 -5.20 -10.16
N TYR A 93 -1.89 -5.75 -10.40
CA TYR A 93 -0.69 -4.97 -10.78
C TYR A 93 -0.88 -4.21 -12.08
N ARG A 94 -1.50 -4.83 -13.11
CA ARG A 94 -1.75 -4.19 -14.41
C ARG A 94 -2.57 -2.91 -14.28
N ASN A 95 -3.46 -2.86 -13.29
CA ASN A 95 -4.32 -1.71 -13.03
C ASN A 95 -3.61 -0.54 -12.33
N TYR A 96 -2.46 -0.79 -11.71
CA TYR A 96 -1.68 0.19 -10.93
C TYR A 96 -0.26 0.32 -11.48
N ALA A 97 0.68 -0.51 -11.03
CA ALA A 97 2.07 -0.41 -11.47
C ALA A 97 2.27 -0.64 -12.98
N GLY A 98 1.40 -1.43 -13.62
CA GLY A 98 1.36 -1.53 -15.08
C GLY A 98 1.03 -0.22 -15.81
N LYS A 99 0.48 0.79 -15.11
CA LYS A 99 0.23 2.15 -15.60
C LYS A 99 1.28 3.17 -15.11
N GLY A 100 2.39 2.69 -14.52
CA GLY A 100 3.45 3.55 -13.97
C GLY A 100 3.19 4.07 -12.56
N ILE A 101 2.11 3.64 -11.88
CA ILE A 101 1.80 4.06 -10.52
C ILE A 101 2.72 3.32 -9.53
N LYS A 102 3.46 4.05 -8.70
CA LYS A 102 4.39 3.48 -7.72
C LYS A 102 3.92 3.75 -6.29
N CYS A 103 4.46 2.99 -5.35
CA CYS A 103 4.41 3.29 -3.93
C CYS A 103 5.73 3.92 -3.51
N GLU A 104 5.68 5.12 -2.95
CA GLU A 104 6.87 5.86 -2.53
C GLU A 104 7.37 5.40 -1.16
N TRP A 105 6.45 4.96 -0.29
CA TRP A 105 6.81 4.27 0.95
C TRP A 105 7.52 2.94 0.66
N LYS A 106 8.70 2.76 1.25
CA LYS A 106 9.54 1.57 1.10
C LYS A 106 9.26 0.52 2.16
N SER A 107 8.81 0.94 3.33
CA SER A 107 8.54 0.11 4.50
C SER A 107 7.16 0.38 5.10
N PHE A 108 6.71 -0.53 5.96
CA PHE A 108 5.46 -0.31 6.70
C PHE A 108 5.61 0.84 7.70
N GLU A 109 6.80 0.99 8.27
CA GLU A 109 7.15 2.01 9.24
C GLU A 109 7.01 3.41 8.63
N GLU A 110 7.56 3.64 7.43
CA GLU A 110 7.38 4.92 6.72
C GLU A 110 5.90 5.23 6.45
N PHE A 111 5.14 4.23 5.97
CA PHE A 111 3.70 4.39 5.76
C PHE A 111 2.93 4.68 7.06
N LYS A 112 3.30 4.00 8.15
CA LYS A 112 2.70 4.19 9.46
C LYS A 112 2.96 5.59 9.98
N ASP A 113 4.20 6.05 9.91
CA ASP A 113 4.58 7.36 10.43
C ASP A 113 3.84 8.49 9.69
N ASP A 114 3.60 8.33 8.39
CA ASP A 114 2.85 9.31 7.60
C ASP A 114 1.32 9.23 7.76
N MET A 115 0.76 8.02 7.87
CA MET A 115 -0.66 7.80 7.64
C MET A 115 -1.44 7.32 8.87
N HIS A 116 -0.78 6.89 9.94
CA HIS A 116 -1.46 6.24 11.07
C HIS A 116 -2.27 7.23 11.92
N GLU A 117 -1.75 8.42 12.18
CA GLU A 117 -2.48 9.42 12.97
C GLU A 117 -3.79 9.84 12.28
N SER A 118 -3.69 10.18 10.99
CA SER A 118 -4.86 10.53 10.17
C SER A 118 -5.83 9.37 10.00
N TYR A 119 -5.34 8.12 10.01
CA TYR A 119 -6.18 6.92 10.00
C TYR A 119 -7.03 6.85 11.26
N VAL A 120 -6.42 7.03 12.44
CA VAL A 120 -7.15 6.97 13.72
C VAL A 120 -8.24 8.04 13.77
N GLN A 121 -7.95 9.26 13.29
CA GLN A 121 -8.96 10.33 13.23
C GLN A 121 -10.11 9.98 12.29
N HIS A 122 -9.81 9.50 11.08
CA HIS A 122 -10.85 9.12 10.12
C HIS A 122 -11.68 7.92 10.61
N VAL A 123 -11.07 6.96 11.30
CA VAL A 123 -11.78 5.84 11.95
C VAL A 123 -12.69 6.34 13.06
N LYS A 124 -12.27 7.35 13.84
CA LYS A 124 -13.09 7.96 14.89
C LYS A 124 -14.34 8.63 14.32
N GLU A 125 -14.21 9.24 13.14
CA GLU A 125 -15.30 9.97 12.49
C GLU A 125 -16.26 9.06 11.70
N PHE A 126 -15.72 8.17 10.86
CA PHE A 126 -16.52 7.37 9.91
C PHE A 126 -16.56 5.87 10.22
N GLY A 127 -15.75 5.42 11.17
CA GLY A 127 -15.62 4.01 11.52
C GLY A 127 -14.59 3.26 10.67
N GLU A 128 -14.10 2.15 11.23
CA GLU A 128 -13.04 1.34 10.61
C GLU A 128 -13.49 0.76 9.26
N LYS A 129 -14.76 0.38 9.15
CA LYS A 129 -15.33 -0.25 7.94
C LYS A 129 -15.41 0.69 6.75
N GLU A 130 -15.63 1.98 7.00
CA GLU A 130 -15.65 3.02 5.97
C GLU A 130 -14.26 3.63 5.75
N THR A 131 -13.25 3.30 6.55
CA THR A 131 -11.91 3.85 6.34
C THR A 131 -11.13 3.01 5.32
N SER A 132 -10.74 3.64 4.21
CA SER A 132 -9.97 3.02 3.14
C SER A 132 -9.03 4.03 2.47
N ILE A 133 -7.87 3.56 1.97
CA ILE A 133 -6.89 4.44 1.33
C ILE A 133 -7.30 4.77 -0.11
N ASP A 134 -7.29 6.05 -0.44
CA ASP A 134 -7.61 6.60 -1.75
C ASP A 134 -6.47 7.50 -2.26
N ARG A 135 -6.40 7.69 -3.57
CA ARG A 135 -5.47 8.66 -4.19
C ARG A 135 -6.24 9.90 -4.63
N ILE A 136 -5.78 11.08 -4.21
CA ILE A 136 -6.39 12.37 -4.56
C ILE A 136 -6.31 12.56 -6.08
N ASN A 137 -5.11 12.41 -6.65
CA ASN A 137 -4.90 12.28 -8.08
C ASN A 137 -4.80 10.79 -8.45
N SER A 138 -5.84 10.29 -9.14
CA SER A 138 -5.93 8.90 -9.61
C SER A 138 -4.78 8.45 -10.53
N ASN A 139 -4.09 9.38 -11.19
CA ASN A 139 -2.93 9.10 -12.05
C ASN A 139 -1.58 9.22 -11.30
N GLY A 140 -1.57 9.74 -10.07
CA GLY A 140 -0.37 9.90 -9.26
C GLY A 140 0.03 8.65 -8.48
N ASN A 141 1.22 8.67 -7.89
CA ASN A 141 1.77 7.62 -7.03
C ASN A 141 1.02 7.51 -5.69
N TYR A 142 1.25 6.43 -4.96
CA TYR A 142 0.94 6.37 -3.55
C TYR A 142 2.04 7.10 -2.77
N SER A 143 1.72 8.27 -2.21
CA SER A 143 2.58 9.12 -1.37
C SER A 143 1.74 9.81 -0.30
N LYS A 144 2.38 10.43 0.70
CA LYS A 144 1.68 11.18 1.75
C LYS A 144 0.82 12.32 1.18
N GLU A 145 1.33 12.99 0.15
CA GLU A 145 0.71 14.14 -0.49
C GLU A 145 -0.41 13.76 -1.44
N ASN A 146 -0.34 12.57 -2.05
CA ASN A 146 -1.34 12.10 -3.00
C ASN A 146 -2.32 11.08 -2.40
N CYS A 147 -2.16 10.67 -1.14
CA CYS A 147 -3.06 9.74 -0.48
C CYS A 147 -3.91 10.41 0.59
N ARG A 148 -5.12 9.88 0.75
CA ARG A 148 -6.04 10.26 1.83
C ARG A 148 -6.81 9.06 2.33
N TRP A 149 -7.34 9.18 3.54
CA TRP A 149 -8.41 8.30 4.01
C TRP A 149 -9.73 8.76 3.43
N ALA A 150 -10.53 7.82 2.96
CA ALA A 150 -11.81 8.09 2.33
C ALA A 150 -12.82 6.98 2.64
N THR A 151 -14.06 7.39 2.78
CA THR A 151 -15.26 6.56 2.79
C THR A 151 -15.51 5.89 1.44
N ARG A 152 -16.32 4.83 1.43
CA ARG A 152 -16.70 4.17 0.17
C ARG A 152 -17.40 5.12 -0.79
N SER A 153 -18.22 6.03 -0.26
CA SER A 153 -18.94 7.03 -1.05
C SER A 153 -17.98 8.07 -1.64
N GLU A 154 -16.96 8.49 -0.90
CA GLU A 154 -15.90 9.37 -1.40
C GLU A 154 -15.05 8.71 -2.49
N GLN A 155 -14.62 7.46 -2.29
CA GLN A 155 -13.91 6.71 -3.33
C GLN A 155 -14.76 6.53 -4.59
N ALA A 156 -16.07 6.28 -4.44
CA ALA A 156 -17.00 6.19 -5.57
C ALA A 156 -17.13 7.51 -6.33
N ARG A 157 -17.11 8.65 -5.63
CA ARG A 157 -17.05 9.99 -6.23
C ARG A 157 -15.71 10.27 -6.92
N ASN A 158 -14.63 9.62 -6.49
CA ASN A 158 -13.31 9.74 -7.12
C ASN A 158 -13.07 8.78 -8.31
N ARG A 159 -14.06 7.98 -8.71
CA ARG A 159 -13.96 7.23 -9.98
C ARG A 159 -13.77 8.22 -11.13
N SER A 160 -12.99 7.85 -12.16
CA SER A 160 -12.65 8.72 -13.30
C SER A 160 -13.85 9.31 -14.06
N THR A 161 -15.06 8.86 -13.74
CA THR A 161 -16.32 9.43 -14.22
C THR A 161 -16.72 10.72 -13.51
N ASN A 162 -16.29 10.95 -12.26
CA ASN A 162 -16.84 11.92 -11.31
C ASN A 162 -15.81 12.92 -10.72
N PHE A 163 -14.58 12.98 -11.24
CA PHE A 163 -13.53 13.92 -10.80
C PHE A 163 -14.03 15.38 -10.78
N THR A 164 -13.70 16.11 -9.70
CA THR A 164 -14.00 17.53 -9.49
C THR A 164 -12.73 18.35 -9.29
N TYR A 165 -12.74 19.62 -9.68
CA TYR A 165 -11.67 20.59 -9.45
C TYR A 165 -12.31 21.94 -9.09
N ASN A 166 -11.84 22.58 -8.00
CA ASN A 166 -12.44 23.80 -7.43
C ASN A 166 -13.96 23.73 -7.21
N GLY A 167 -14.44 22.58 -6.74
CA GLY A 167 -15.88 22.35 -6.50
C GLY A 167 -16.71 22.07 -7.76
N GLU A 168 -16.09 22.12 -8.94
CA GLU A 168 -16.77 21.88 -10.23
C GLU A 168 -16.42 20.48 -10.77
N SER A 169 -17.42 19.72 -11.22
CA SER A 169 -17.20 18.42 -11.88
C SER A 169 -16.69 18.57 -13.31
N MET A 170 -16.03 17.55 -13.85
CA MET A 170 -15.62 17.53 -15.28
C MET A 170 -16.80 17.78 -16.24
N ARG A 171 -18.00 17.35 -15.86
CA ARG A 171 -19.23 17.56 -16.65
C ARG A 171 -19.63 19.03 -16.64
N GLU A 172 -19.70 19.64 -15.47
CA GLU A 172 -20.01 21.07 -15.31
C GLU A 172 -18.97 21.92 -16.02
N ALA A 173 -17.68 21.66 -15.80
CA ALA A 173 -16.60 22.35 -16.48
C ALA A 173 -16.68 22.22 -18.00
N SER A 174 -16.98 21.02 -18.52
CA SER A 174 -17.14 20.83 -19.97
C SER A 174 -18.33 21.63 -20.54
N LEU A 175 -19.44 21.68 -19.82
CA LEU A 175 -20.65 22.43 -20.23
C LEU A 175 -20.45 23.94 -20.12
N ARG A 176 -19.75 24.41 -19.08
CA ARG A 176 -19.34 25.80 -18.88
C ARG A 176 -18.43 26.28 -19.99
N LEU A 177 -17.47 25.45 -20.41
CA LEU A 177 -16.61 25.71 -21.57
C LEU A 177 -17.36 25.64 -22.92
N GLY A 178 -18.65 25.30 -22.91
CA GLY A 178 -19.52 25.25 -24.10
C GLY A 178 -19.44 23.94 -24.88
N GLY A 179 -18.86 22.88 -24.31
CA GLY A 179 -18.56 21.63 -25.00
C GLY A 179 -19.41 20.45 -24.56
N HIS A 180 -19.19 19.32 -25.23
CA HIS A 180 -19.74 18.04 -24.81
C HIS A 180 -19.21 17.63 -23.43
N PHE A 181 -20.02 16.97 -22.59
CA PHE A 181 -19.68 16.58 -21.20
C PHE A 181 -18.41 15.72 -21.05
N SER A 182 -17.88 15.19 -22.15
CA SER A 182 -16.69 14.34 -22.18
C SER A 182 -15.38 15.10 -22.37
N ILE A 183 -15.40 16.40 -22.68
CA ILE A 183 -14.20 17.13 -23.13
C ILE A 183 -13.14 17.25 -22.03
N VAL A 184 -13.51 17.68 -20.83
CA VAL A 184 -12.55 17.80 -19.73
C VAL A 184 -12.01 16.41 -19.35
N ARG A 185 -12.87 15.38 -19.34
CA ARG A 185 -12.45 13.99 -19.14
C ARG A 185 -11.42 13.54 -20.18
N LEU A 186 -11.62 13.89 -21.46
CA LEU A 186 -10.69 13.55 -22.53
C LEU A 186 -9.32 14.23 -22.33
N ARG A 187 -9.30 15.49 -21.90
CA ARG A 187 -8.06 16.24 -21.61
C ARG A 187 -7.27 15.59 -20.48
N ILE A 188 -7.94 15.26 -19.37
CA ILE A 188 -7.33 14.56 -18.23
C ILE A 188 -6.78 13.19 -18.68
N ARG A 189 -7.54 12.42 -19.47
CA ARG A 189 -7.08 11.13 -20.01
C ARG A 189 -5.85 11.25 -20.92
N LYS A 190 -5.71 12.39 -21.61
CA LYS A 190 -4.53 12.72 -22.43
C LYS A 190 -3.37 13.29 -21.61
N GLY A 191 -3.46 13.28 -20.28
CA GLY A 191 -2.39 13.74 -19.40
C GLY A 191 -2.27 15.26 -19.30
N TRP A 192 -3.32 16.01 -19.62
CA TRP A 192 -3.30 17.46 -19.41
C TRP A 192 -3.19 17.79 -17.91
N PRO A 193 -2.45 18.85 -17.53
CA PRO A 193 -2.53 19.41 -16.19
C PRO A 193 -3.97 19.73 -15.81
N VAL A 194 -4.37 19.43 -14.57
CA VAL A 194 -5.76 19.51 -14.11
C VAL A 194 -6.35 20.89 -14.33
N GLU A 195 -5.67 21.93 -13.86
CA GLU A 195 -6.09 23.33 -14.04
C GLU A 195 -6.34 23.64 -15.53
N LYS A 196 -5.37 23.33 -16.38
CA LYS A 196 -5.44 23.55 -17.83
C LYS A 196 -6.62 22.79 -18.46
N ALA A 197 -6.91 21.58 -17.99
CA ALA A 197 -8.03 20.79 -18.50
C ALA A 197 -9.39 21.47 -18.23
N PHE A 198 -9.53 22.15 -17.09
CA PHE A 198 -10.75 22.82 -16.63
C PHE A 198 -10.89 24.28 -17.11
N THR A 199 -9.79 24.95 -17.48
CA THR A 199 -9.80 26.38 -17.85
C THR A 199 -9.63 26.63 -19.35
N THR A 200 -8.99 25.73 -20.10
CA THR A 200 -8.69 25.99 -21.52
C THR A 200 -9.97 26.03 -22.38
N PRO A 201 -10.20 27.06 -23.20
CA PRO A 201 -11.32 27.10 -24.14
C PRO A 201 -11.33 25.92 -25.11
N ILE A 202 -12.52 25.45 -25.50
CA ILE A 202 -12.65 24.38 -26.50
C ILE A 202 -12.59 24.94 -27.91
N SER A 203 -12.13 24.11 -28.87
CA SER A 203 -12.15 24.51 -30.28
C SER A 203 -13.58 24.67 -30.80
N SER A 204 -13.74 25.51 -31.83
CA SER A 204 -15.03 25.86 -32.42
C SER A 204 -15.83 24.62 -32.86
N ARG A 205 -15.17 23.56 -33.31
CA ARG A 205 -15.79 22.28 -33.69
C ARG A 205 -16.57 21.62 -32.54
N TYR A 206 -16.00 21.60 -31.33
CA TYR A 206 -16.64 20.97 -30.17
C TYR A 206 -17.71 21.86 -29.51
N ARG A 207 -17.66 23.18 -29.76
CA ARG A 207 -18.66 24.14 -29.29
C ARG A 207 -20.03 23.92 -29.94
N LYS A 208 -20.05 23.76 -31.27
CA LYS A 208 -21.29 23.49 -32.05
C LYS A 208 -22.02 22.22 -31.56
N ILE A 209 -21.27 21.19 -31.16
CA ILE A 209 -21.84 19.93 -30.63
C ILE A 209 -22.48 20.17 -29.26
N GLY A 210 -21.83 20.97 -28.40
CA GLY A 210 -22.35 21.34 -27.08
C GLY A 210 -23.64 22.16 -27.16
N GLU A 211 -23.70 23.13 -28.08
CA GLU A 211 -24.89 23.95 -28.33
C GLU A 211 -26.09 23.11 -28.80
N LYS A 212 -25.89 22.20 -29.76
CA LYS A 212 -26.94 21.28 -30.22
C LYS A 212 -27.51 20.42 -29.09
N LEU A 213 -26.67 19.94 -28.18
CA LEU A 213 -27.12 19.16 -27.02
C LEU A 213 -27.86 20.00 -25.97
N LYS A 214 -27.48 21.26 -25.78
CA LYS A 214 -28.22 22.18 -24.91
C LYS A 214 -29.63 22.43 -25.46
N LEU A 215 -29.76 22.69 -26.76
CA LEU A 215 -31.04 22.87 -27.47
C LEU A 215 -31.96 21.65 -27.31
N ASN A 216 -31.46 20.44 -27.61
CA ASN A 216 -32.25 19.21 -27.49
C ASN A 216 -32.75 18.97 -26.06
N ARG A 217 -31.96 19.35 -25.04
CA ARG A 217 -32.32 19.13 -23.63
C ARG A 217 -33.36 20.14 -23.14
N VAL A 218 -33.34 21.37 -23.67
CA VAL A 218 -34.38 22.38 -23.44
C VAL A 218 -35.69 21.93 -24.08
N GLN A 219 -35.67 21.43 -25.32
CA GLN A 219 -36.86 20.87 -25.98
C GLN A 219 -37.46 19.69 -25.20
N ALA A 220 -36.65 18.72 -24.78
CA ALA A 220 -37.12 17.59 -23.98
C ALA A 220 -37.71 18.00 -22.62
N SER A 221 -37.24 19.11 -22.03
CA SER A 221 -37.74 19.62 -20.73
C SER A 221 -39.02 20.45 -20.87
N LEU A 222 -39.32 20.94 -22.08
CA LEU A 222 -40.58 21.60 -22.41
C LEU A 222 -41.66 20.56 -22.77
N GLU A 223 -41.27 19.47 -23.43
CA GLU A 223 -42.16 18.37 -23.80
C GLU A 223 -42.61 17.55 -22.59
N GLY A 224 -41.72 17.26 -21.63
CA GLY A 224 -42.05 16.53 -20.39
C GLY A 224 -42.78 17.32 -19.30
N LYS A 225 -43.23 18.55 -19.59
CA LYS A 225 -44.07 19.38 -18.69
C LYS A 225 -45.52 19.49 -19.16
N ASN A 226 -45.88 18.84 -20.26
CA ASN A 226 -47.21 18.83 -20.85
C ASN A 226 -47.97 17.50 -20.62
N GLU A 227 -47.51 16.65 -19.70
CA GLU A 227 -48.23 15.48 -19.18
C GLU A 227 -48.50 15.66 -17.68
#